data_AF-A0A562NRT4-F1
#
_entry.id   AF-A0A562NRT4-F1
#
_cell.length_a   1.000
_cell.length_b   1.000
_cell.length_c   1.000
_cell.angle_alpha   90.00
_cell.angle_beta   90.00
_cell.angle_gamma   90.00
#
_symmetry.space_group_name_H-M   'P 1'
#
loop_
_entity.id
_entity.type
_entity.pdbx_description
1 polymer ?
#
loop_
_entity_poly.entity_id
_entity_poly.type
_entity_poly.pdbx_seq_one_letter_code
_entity_poly.pdbx_strand_id
1 'polypeptide(L)' 'MTHHCDLAARQQDMRDLSILRRACTGEKFSDISRSHGKGGAFARVLVARIRDADLRESGEPQSVVLAGYPGARS' A
#
# COMPACT_ATOMS: atom_id res chain seq x y z
N MET A 1 19.43 -25.09 0.28
CA MET A 1 18.37 -24.47 1.10
C MET A 1 17.87 -23.24 0.33
N THR A 2 16.57 -23.14 0.15
CA THR A 2 15.84 -22.46 -0.94
C THR A 2 15.91 -20.92 -0.97
N HIS A 3 16.54 -20.34 -2.01
CA HIS A 3 16.57 -18.89 -2.28
C HIS A 3 15.36 -18.37 -3.10
N HIS A 4 14.37 -19.20 -3.42
CA HIS A 4 13.21 -18.77 -4.23
C HIS A 4 12.10 -18.06 -3.44
N CYS A 5 11.99 -18.26 -2.12
CA CYS A 5 10.98 -17.57 -1.31
C CYS A 5 11.22 -16.05 -1.15
N ASP A 6 12.47 -15.61 -1.22
CA ASP A 6 12.84 -14.21 -0.93
C ASP A 6 12.51 -13.26 -2.10
N LEU A 7 12.74 -13.71 -3.34
CA LEU A 7 12.52 -12.87 -4.53
C LEU A 7 11.03 -12.56 -4.77
N ALA A 8 10.14 -13.51 -4.49
CA ALA A 8 8.70 -13.32 -4.65
C ALA A 8 8.14 -12.35 -3.60
N ALA A 9 8.55 -12.50 -2.34
CA ALA A 9 8.21 -11.58 -1.26
C ALA A 9 8.71 -10.17 -1.58
N ARG A 10 9.97 -10.04 -1.99
CA ARG A 10 10.56 -8.75 -2.35
C ARG A 10 9.84 -8.06 -3.52
N GLN A 11 9.45 -8.81 -4.55
CA GLN A 11 8.67 -8.25 -5.67
C GLN A 11 7.30 -7.76 -5.22
N GLN A 12 6.66 -8.47 -4.30
CA GLN A 12 5.42 -8.06 -3.69
C GLN A 12 5.60 -6.77 -2.87
N ASP A 13 6.62 -6.69 -2.02
CA ASP A 13 6.90 -5.49 -1.23
C ASP A 13 7.18 -4.27 -2.11
N MET A 14 7.99 -4.44 -3.16
CA MET A 14 8.28 -3.36 -4.10
C MET A 14 7.02 -2.85 -4.82
N ARG A 15 6.13 -3.76 -5.22
CA ARG A 15 4.85 -3.40 -5.83
C ARG A 15 3.98 -2.64 -4.83
N ASP A 16 3.87 -3.14 -3.61
CA ASP A 16 2.99 -2.59 -2.58
C ASP A 16 3.47 -1.18 -2.15
N LEU A 17 4.79 -1.01 -1.98
CA LEU A 17 5.43 0.30 -1.76
C LEU A 17 5.22 1.28 -2.92
N SER A 18 5.33 0.81 -4.16
CA SER A 18 5.08 1.64 -5.35
C SER A 18 3.65 2.16 -5.40
N ILE A 19 2.68 1.28 -5.10
CA ILE A 19 1.26 1.63 -5.04
C ILE A 19 0.99 2.65 -3.93
N LEU A 20 1.51 2.41 -2.71
CA LEU A 20 1.34 3.33 -1.59
C LEU A 20 1.92 4.71 -1.90
N ARG A 21 3.14 4.78 -2.45
CA ARG A 21 3.80 6.04 -2.83
C ARG A 21 2.97 6.85 -3.82
N ARG A 22 2.47 6.21 -4.87
CA ARG A 22 1.64 6.87 -5.91
C ARG A 22 0.32 7.40 -5.35
N ALA A 23 -0.30 6.64 -4.46
CA ALA A 23 -1.51 7.08 -3.77
C ALA A 23 -1.24 8.29 -2.87
N CYS A 24 -0.10 8.31 -2.15
CA CYS A 24 0.29 9.46 -1.31
C CYS A 24 0.63 10.72 -2.13
N THR A 25 1.00 10.59 -3.41
CA THR A 25 1.14 11.73 -4.33
C THR A 25 -0.18 12.20 -4.94
N GLY A 26 -1.32 11.61 -4.55
CA GLY A 26 -2.65 12.00 -5.02
C GLY A 26 -3.11 11.34 -6.32
N GLU A 27 -2.37 10.35 -6.83
CA GLU A 27 -2.81 9.61 -8.02
C GLU A 27 -4.07 8.78 -7.71
N LYS A 28 -5.03 8.73 -8.63
CA LYS A 28 -6.29 8.02 -8.43
C LYS A 28 -6.06 6.51 -8.33
N PHE A 29 -6.69 5.86 -7.36
CA PHE A 29 -6.61 4.41 -7.18
C PHE A 29 -7.02 3.60 -8.43
N SER A 30 -7.95 4.11 -9.23
CA SER A 30 -8.34 3.48 -10.50
C SER A 30 -7.21 3.44 -11.51
N ASP A 31 -6.42 4.51 -11.60
CA ASP A 31 -5.33 4.66 -12.56
C ASP A 31 -4.12 3.84 -12.13
N ILE A 32 -3.81 3.85 -10.83
CA ILE A 32 -2.82 2.96 -10.22
C ILE A 32 -3.20 1.49 -10.49
N SER A 33 -4.44 1.10 -10.21
CA SER A 33 -4.90 -0.29 -10.45
C SER A 33 -4.78 -0.69 -11.91
N ARG A 34 -5.14 0.19 -12.85
CA ARG A 34 -5.03 -0.03 -14.29
C ARG A 34 -3.58 -0.27 -14.73
N SER A 35 -2.62 0.49 -14.21
CA SER A 35 -1.20 0.29 -14.54
C SER A 35 -0.63 -1.06 -14.10
N HIS A 36 -1.30 -1.77 -13.19
CA HIS A 36 -0.96 -3.12 -12.77
C HIS A 36 -1.84 -4.21 -13.42
N GLY A 37 -2.69 -3.84 -14.39
CA GLY A 37 -3.64 -4.75 -15.03
C GLY A 37 -4.69 -5.31 -14.06
N LYS A 38 -5.05 -4.56 -13.02
CA LYS A 38 -6.01 -4.97 -11.97
C LYS A 38 -7.30 -4.17 -12.03
N GLY A 39 -8.37 -4.73 -11.46
CA GLY A 39 -9.65 -4.05 -11.32
C GLY A 39 -9.54 -2.78 -10.46
N GLY A 40 -10.39 -1.78 -10.72
CA GLY A 40 -10.25 -0.41 -10.18
C GLY A 40 -10.23 -0.27 -8.65
N ALA A 41 -10.66 -1.30 -7.91
CA ALA A 41 -10.63 -1.32 -6.45
C ALA A 41 -9.30 -1.84 -5.86
N PHE A 42 -8.43 -2.44 -6.67
CA PHE A 42 -7.24 -3.16 -6.21
C PHE A 42 -6.31 -2.29 -5.36
N ALA A 43 -5.87 -1.14 -5.88
CA ALA A 43 -4.95 -0.26 -5.17
C ALA A 43 -5.56 0.29 -3.88
N ARG A 44 -6.86 0.62 -3.89
CA ARG A 44 -7.59 1.10 -2.70
C ARG A 44 -7.61 0.04 -1.60
N VAL A 45 -7.95 -1.20 -1.95
CA VAL A 45 -8.00 -2.30 -0.98
C VAL A 45 -6.61 -2.63 -0.45
N LEU A 46 -5.59 -2.59 -1.30
CA LEU A 46 -4.21 -2.82 -0.88
C LEU A 46 -3.75 -1.77 0.13
N VAL A 47 -3.90 -0.48 -0.18
CA VAL A 47 -3.51 0.60 0.73
C VAL A 47 -4.29 0.53 2.05
N ALA A 48 -5.58 0.20 2.01
CA ALA A 48 -6.36 -0.02 3.24
C ALA A 48 -5.81 -1.17 4.09
N ARG A 49 -5.40 -2.28 3.47
CA ARG A 49 -4.80 -3.42 4.20
C ARG A 49 -3.48 -3.07 4.87
N ILE A 50 -2.61 -2.30 4.19
CA ILE A 50 -1.34 -1.85 4.78
C ILE A 50 -1.62 -0.94 5.97
N ARG A 51 -2.54 0.02 5.82
CA ARG A 51 -2.97 0.90 6.93
C ARG A 51 -3.52 0.12 8.11
N ASP A 52 -4.39 -0.84 7.85
CA ASP A 52 -5.02 -1.62 8.91
C ASP A 52 -4.01 -2.54 9.61
N ALA A 53 -2.95 -2.98 8.92
CA ALA A 53 -1.82 -3.66 9.53
C ALA A 53 -1.01 -2.70 10.42
N ASP A 54 -0.62 -1.52 9.91
CA ASP A 54 0.12 -0.52 10.68
C ASP A 54 -0.64 -0.10 11.95
N LEU A 55 -1.96 0.09 11.86
CA LEU A 55 -2.79 0.44 13.01
C LEU A 55 -2.80 -0.64 14.10
N ARG A 56 -2.61 -1.92 13.73
CA ARG A 56 -2.58 -3.03 14.69
C ARG A 56 -1.18 -3.34 15.20
N GLU A 57 -0.16 -3.10 14.39
CA GLU A 57 1.16 -3.70 14.58
C GLU A 57 2.26 -2.67 14.91
N SER A 58 2.11 -1.40 14.51
CA SER A 58 3.17 -0.39 14.69
C SER A 58 3.41 0.02 16.15
N GLY A 59 2.38 -0.07 16.99
CA GLY A 59 2.38 0.52 18.34
C GLY A 59 2.35 2.05 18.35
N GLU A 60 2.24 2.69 17.18
CA GLU A 60 2.16 4.15 17.06
C GLU A 60 0.74 4.67 17.36
N PRO A 61 0.59 5.93 17.81
CA PRO A 61 -0.72 6.54 17.95
C PRO A 61 -1.48 6.54 16.62
N GLN A 62 -2.78 6.25 16.66
CA GLN A 62 -3.64 6.20 15.47
C GLN A 62 -3.54 7.48 14.62
N SER A 63 -3.44 8.65 15.24
CA SER A 63 -3.30 9.92 14.51
C SER A 63 -1.99 10.00 13.70
N VAL A 64 -0.90 9.43 14.21
CA VAL A 64 0.41 9.40 13.54
C VAL A 64 0.35 8.44 12.36
N VAL A 65 -0.17 7.23 12.55
CA VAL A 65 -0.35 6.25 11.48
C VAL A 65 -1.22 6.84 10.37
N LEU A 66 -2.41 7.35 10.70
CA LEU A 66 -3.34 7.89 9.71
C LEU A 66 -2.73 9.06 8.92
N ALA A 67 -1.91 9.92 9.54
CA ALA A 67 -1.25 11.02 8.85
C ALA A 67 -0.29 10.59 7.71
N GLY A 68 0.17 9.34 7.72
CA GLY A 68 1.01 8.75 6.68
C GLY A 68 0.27 8.23 5.44
N TYR A 69 -1.06 8.14 5.49
CA TYR A 69 -1.87 7.53 4.43
C TYR A 69 -2.61 8.57 3.56
N PRO A 70 -2.97 8.21 2.30
CA PRO A 70 -3.70 9.09 1.40
C PRO A 70 -5.04 9.55 2.00
N GLY A 71 -5.39 10.82 1.78
CA GLY A 71 -6.65 11.41 2.26
C GLY A 71 -6.65 11.89 3.71
N ALA A 72 -5.53 11.75 4.43
CA ALA A 72 -5.41 12.22 5.82
C ALA A 72 -5.34 13.74 5.98
N ARG A 73 -5.12 14.48 4.89
CA ARG A 73 -4.98 15.94 4.84
C ARG A 73 -6.05 16.61 3.97
N SER A 74 -7.15 15.92 3.71
CA SER A 74 -8.27 16.40 2.90
C SER A 74 -9.28 17.19 3.71
#